data_AF-A0A9X7C567-F1
#
_entry.id   AF-A0A9X7C567-F1
#
_cell.length_a   1.000
_cell.length_b   1.000
_cell.length_c   1.000
_cell.angle_alpha   90.00
_cell.angle_beta   90.00
_cell.angle_gamma   90.00
#
_symmetry.space_group_name_H-M   'P 1'
#
loop_
_entity.id
_entity.type
_entity.pdbx_description
1 polymer ?
#
loop_
_entity_poly.entity_id
_entity_poly.type
_entity_poly.pdbx_seq_one_letter_code
_entity_poly.pdbx_strand_id
1 'polypeptide(L)'
;MAKEWINKLGTIVIGASLALSVGCTPQDKETAVQEQTQKEEQKAQKQAEKEAEKQRKQQEKEEKEAQKQADKEQKAEMKAKKDEENKEVKFKESVEKTVKKTIGKSDVESVEINKNFDLPEPNNKVVLLNLTNATDKILVWNDTTNILKELAKEKEIQKVIFVWKAELTDTYGNKKTDPVVKMNIDRETIDKINFDNFLYKNLPTVVSDYWQHPALVK
;
A
#
# COMPACT_ATOMS: atom_id res chain seq x y z
N MET A 1 -18.65 1.99 -11.93
CA MET A 1 -18.73 2.43 -13.34
C MET A 1 -18.62 1.19 -14.22
N ALA A 2 -19.74 0.78 -14.81
CA ALA A 2 -19.87 -0.42 -15.62
C ALA A 2 -19.29 -0.20 -17.02
N LYS A 3 -18.63 -1.21 -17.60
CA LYS A 3 -18.29 -1.23 -19.01
C LYS A 3 -18.55 -2.63 -19.55
N GLU A 4 -19.74 -2.78 -20.13
CA GLU A 4 -20.17 -3.95 -20.89
C GLU A 4 -19.33 -4.06 -22.17
N TRP A 5 -18.89 -5.27 -22.51
CA TRP A 5 -18.20 -5.57 -23.75
C TRP A 5 -19.11 -6.47 -24.61
N ILE A 6 -19.47 -5.97 -25.79
CA ILE A 6 -20.47 -6.54 -26.69
C ILE A 6 -19.83 -7.66 -27.53
N ASN A 7 -20.41 -8.86 -27.43
CA ASN A 7 -20.15 -9.99 -28.32
C ASN A 7 -20.51 -9.64 -29.78
N LYS A 8 -19.55 -9.75 -30.70
CA LYS A 8 -19.81 -9.81 -32.15
C LYS A 8 -20.02 -11.27 -32.58
N LEU A 9 -21.28 -11.68 -32.70
CA LEU A 9 -21.67 -12.88 -33.43
C LEU A 9 -21.68 -12.56 -34.93
N GLY A 10 -20.78 -13.18 -35.69
CA GLY A 10 -20.76 -13.11 -37.14
C GLY A 10 -21.90 -13.93 -37.74
N THR A 11 -22.82 -13.24 -38.42
CA THR A 11 -23.93 -13.83 -39.18
C THR A 11 -23.39 -14.37 -40.50
N ILE A 12 -23.38 -15.70 -40.69
CA ILE A 12 -23.08 -16.33 -41.99
C ILE A 12 -24.41 -16.45 -42.74
N VAL A 13 -24.56 -15.67 -43.82
CA VAL A 13 -25.69 -15.75 -44.74
C VAL A 13 -25.42 -16.87 -45.75
N ILE A 14 -26.17 -17.97 -45.64
CA ILE A 14 -26.19 -19.04 -46.65
C ILE A 14 -27.23 -18.64 -47.71
N GLY A 15 -26.76 -18.13 -48.85
CA GLY A 15 -27.60 -17.85 -50.01
C GLY A 15 -27.99 -19.15 -50.72
N ALA A 16 -29.26 -19.52 -50.64
CA ALA A 16 -29.85 -20.58 -51.45
C ALA A 16 -30.22 -20.02 -52.84
N SER A 17 -29.45 -20.37 -53.87
CA SER A 17 -29.85 -20.15 -55.27
C SER A 17 -30.48 -21.43 -55.82
N LEU A 18 -31.79 -21.38 -56.06
CA LEU A 18 -32.56 -22.39 -56.79
C LEU A 18 -32.92 -21.79 -58.15
N ALA A 19 -32.36 -22.34 -59.23
CA ALA A 19 -32.88 -22.17 -60.58
C ALA A 19 -32.79 -23.51 -61.31
N LEU A 20 -33.96 -24.01 -61.72
CA LEU A 20 -34.15 -25.20 -62.53
C LEU A 20 -33.98 -24.86 -64.02
N SER A 21 -33.26 -25.69 -64.77
CA SER A 21 -33.55 -25.91 -66.20
C SER A 21 -33.01 -27.29 -66.63
N VAL A 22 -33.72 -27.90 -67.58
CA VAL A 22 -33.72 -29.33 -67.93
C VAL A 22 -32.96 -29.55 -69.25
N GLY A 23 -32.15 -30.61 -69.37
CA GLY A 23 -31.80 -31.17 -70.69
C GLY A 23 -30.48 -31.95 -70.82
N CYS A 24 -30.60 -33.24 -71.21
CA CYS A 24 -29.59 -34.17 -71.77
C CYS A 24 -28.58 -34.88 -70.82
N THR A 25 -28.56 -36.21 -70.91
CA THR A 25 -27.75 -37.19 -70.15
C THR A 25 -26.24 -37.03 -70.37
N PRO A 26 -25.43 -37.21 -69.30
CA PRO A 26 -24.80 -38.51 -69.03
C PRO A 26 -24.90 -38.91 -67.54
N GLN A 27 -25.82 -39.84 -67.26
CA GLN A 27 -26.27 -40.23 -65.91
C GLN A 27 -25.29 -41.12 -65.11
N ASP A 28 -24.04 -41.30 -65.58
CA ASP A 28 -22.96 -42.01 -64.85
C ASP A 28 -21.80 -41.09 -64.43
N LYS A 29 -21.69 -39.86 -64.96
CA LYS A 29 -20.64 -38.90 -64.57
C LYS A 29 -21.11 -37.90 -63.50
N GLU A 30 -22.39 -37.55 -63.48
CA GLU A 30 -22.95 -36.56 -62.55
C GLU A 30 -23.07 -37.09 -61.11
N THR A 31 -23.44 -38.36 -60.94
CA THR A 31 -23.47 -39.07 -59.66
C THR A 31 -22.06 -39.23 -59.07
N ALA A 32 -21.06 -39.55 -59.88
CA ALA A 32 -19.67 -39.66 -59.45
C ALA A 32 -19.05 -38.30 -59.06
N VAL A 33 -19.43 -37.23 -59.76
CA VAL A 33 -18.99 -35.85 -59.44
C VAL A 33 -19.68 -35.34 -58.17
N GLN A 34 -20.98 -35.57 -57.96
CA GLN A 34 -21.67 -35.22 -56.70
C GLN A 34 -21.15 -36.00 -55.49
N GLU A 35 -20.81 -37.28 -55.64
CA GLU A 35 -20.26 -38.10 -54.55
C GLU A 35 -18.81 -37.71 -54.20
N GLN A 36 -18.02 -37.25 -55.20
CA GLN A 36 -16.70 -36.67 -54.99
C GLN A 36 -16.78 -35.33 -54.25
N THR A 37 -17.69 -34.43 -54.65
CA THR A 37 -17.87 -33.12 -53.99
C THR A 37 -18.33 -33.26 -52.54
N GLN A 38 -19.25 -34.20 -52.24
CA GLN A 38 -19.68 -34.48 -50.86
C GLN A 38 -18.57 -35.10 -49.99
N LYS A 39 -17.71 -35.96 -50.56
CA LYS A 39 -16.53 -36.49 -49.85
C LYS A 39 -15.48 -35.41 -49.59
N GLU A 40 -15.31 -34.45 -50.49
CA GLU A 40 -14.41 -33.31 -50.32
C GLU A 40 -14.91 -32.32 -49.27
N GLU A 41 -16.22 -32.00 -49.27
CA GLU A 41 -16.84 -31.18 -48.22
C GLU A 41 -16.77 -31.84 -46.84
N GLN A 42 -17.01 -33.15 -46.73
CA GLN A 42 -16.86 -33.88 -45.46
C GLN A 42 -15.40 -33.94 -44.98
N LYS A 43 -14.43 -34.03 -45.90
CA LYS A 43 -13.00 -33.92 -45.56
C LYS A 43 -12.66 -32.52 -45.08
N ALA A 44 -13.14 -31.48 -45.78
CA ALA A 44 -12.92 -30.09 -45.42
C ALA A 44 -13.55 -29.75 -44.06
N GLN A 45 -14.77 -30.22 -43.78
CA GLN A 45 -15.43 -30.08 -42.48
C GLN A 45 -14.65 -30.77 -41.37
N LYS A 46 -14.23 -32.04 -41.55
CA LYS A 46 -13.42 -32.75 -40.55
C LYS A 46 -12.06 -32.10 -40.29
N GLN A 47 -11.50 -31.44 -41.31
CA GLN A 47 -10.21 -30.76 -41.19
C GLN A 47 -10.36 -29.41 -40.47
N ALA A 48 -11.42 -28.66 -40.78
CA ALA A 48 -11.79 -27.43 -40.08
C ALA A 48 -12.15 -27.69 -38.60
N GLU A 49 -12.86 -28.77 -38.30
CA GLU A 49 -13.23 -29.16 -36.93
C GLU A 49 -12.00 -29.54 -36.09
N LYS A 50 -11.01 -30.23 -36.69
CA LYS A 50 -9.72 -30.54 -36.04
C LYS A 50 -8.86 -29.30 -35.79
N GLU A 51 -8.86 -28.33 -36.70
CA GLU A 51 -8.15 -27.06 -36.49
C GLU A 51 -8.82 -26.20 -35.42
N ALA A 52 -10.15 -26.12 -35.43
CA ALA A 52 -10.92 -25.44 -34.39
C ALA A 52 -10.70 -26.08 -33.01
N GLU A 53 -10.67 -27.41 -32.90
CA GLU A 53 -10.39 -28.11 -31.64
C GLU A 53 -8.95 -27.87 -31.14
N LYS A 54 -7.96 -27.82 -32.05
CA LYS A 54 -6.58 -27.45 -31.71
C LYS A 54 -6.48 -26.02 -31.20
N GLN A 55 -7.12 -25.07 -31.88
CA GLN A 55 -7.13 -23.66 -31.45
C GLN A 55 -7.81 -23.49 -30.10
N ARG A 56 -8.93 -24.19 -29.86
CA ARG A 56 -9.63 -24.14 -28.57
C ARG A 56 -8.79 -24.71 -27.43
N LYS A 57 -8.09 -25.83 -27.66
CA LYS A 57 -7.16 -26.42 -26.67
C LYS A 57 -5.95 -25.52 -26.40
N GLN A 58 -5.46 -24.82 -27.41
CA GLN A 58 -4.35 -23.86 -27.26
C GLN A 58 -4.78 -22.64 -26.44
N GLN A 59 -5.94 -22.05 -26.76
CA GLN A 59 -6.51 -20.92 -26.01
C GLN A 59 -6.80 -21.29 -24.55
N GLU A 60 -7.38 -22.47 -24.29
CA GLU A 60 -7.66 -22.92 -22.92
C GLU A 60 -6.36 -23.15 -22.11
N LYS A 61 -5.27 -23.56 -22.78
CA LYS A 61 -3.95 -23.70 -22.15
C LYS A 61 -3.34 -22.34 -21.82
N GLU A 62 -3.38 -21.39 -22.75
CA GLU A 62 -2.88 -20.03 -22.57
C GLU A 62 -3.65 -19.29 -21.47
N GLU A 63 -4.98 -19.43 -21.42
CA GLU A 63 -5.82 -18.84 -20.38
C GLU A 63 -5.53 -19.43 -18.99
N LYS A 64 -5.34 -20.76 -18.90
CA LYS A 64 -4.90 -21.42 -17.65
C LYS A 64 -3.50 -20.98 -17.20
N GLU A 65 -2.60 -20.68 -18.14
CA GLU A 65 -1.24 -20.25 -17.83
C GLU A 65 -1.21 -18.78 -17.37
N ALA A 66 -1.98 -17.91 -18.03
CA ALA A 66 -2.20 -16.52 -17.63
C ALA A 66 -2.87 -16.42 -16.26
N GLN A 67 -3.92 -17.23 -16.00
CA GLN A 67 -4.57 -17.27 -14.69
C GLN A 67 -3.60 -17.70 -13.58
N LYS A 68 -2.75 -18.72 -13.84
CA LYS A 68 -1.72 -19.16 -12.87
C LYS A 68 -0.66 -18.10 -12.61
N GLN A 69 -0.29 -17.28 -13.60
CA GLN A 69 0.64 -16.16 -13.41
C GLN A 69 0.00 -15.05 -12.58
N ALA A 70 -1.23 -14.64 -12.92
CA ALA A 70 -1.97 -13.64 -12.17
C ALA A 70 -2.18 -14.05 -10.69
N ASP A 71 -2.55 -15.31 -10.43
CA ASP A 71 -2.71 -15.84 -9.07
C ASP A 71 -1.38 -15.83 -8.28
N LYS A 72 -0.24 -16.08 -8.96
CA LYS A 72 1.10 -16.03 -8.34
C LYS A 72 1.51 -14.59 -8.01
N GLU A 73 1.28 -13.65 -8.93
CA GLU A 73 1.58 -12.23 -8.73
C GLU A 73 0.75 -11.65 -7.58
N GLN A 74 -0.56 -11.93 -7.55
CA GLN A 74 -1.44 -11.49 -6.47
C GLN A 74 -1.01 -12.07 -5.11
N LYS A 75 -0.62 -13.35 -5.05
CA LYS A 75 -0.09 -13.96 -3.82
C LYS A 75 1.24 -13.34 -3.39
N ALA A 76 2.12 -13.02 -4.34
CA ALA A 76 3.40 -12.36 -4.05
C ALA A 76 3.17 -10.93 -3.52
N GLU A 77 2.29 -10.15 -4.15
CA GLU A 77 1.95 -8.80 -3.72
C GLU A 77 1.27 -8.78 -2.34
N MET A 78 0.33 -9.69 -2.10
CA MET A 78 -0.33 -9.84 -0.79
C MET A 78 0.67 -10.22 0.31
N LYS A 79 1.63 -11.11 0.00
CA LYS A 79 2.68 -11.48 0.94
C LYS A 79 3.62 -10.29 1.22
N ALA A 80 4.02 -9.55 0.19
CA ALA A 80 4.86 -8.36 0.34
C ALA A 80 4.19 -7.29 1.22
N LYS A 81 2.91 -6.99 0.98
CA LYS A 81 2.13 -6.05 1.80
C LYS A 81 2.05 -6.50 3.27
N LYS A 82 1.82 -7.79 3.52
CA LYS A 82 1.78 -8.35 4.87
C LYS A 82 3.14 -8.30 5.57
N ASP A 83 4.21 -8.56 4.84
CA ASP A 83 5.57 -8.49 5.38
C ASP A 83 5.97 -7.04 5.71
N GLU A 84 5.54 -6.07 4.91
CA GLU A 84 5.73 -4.63 5.16
C GLU A 84 4.92 -4.15 6.37
N GLU A 85 3.64 -4.49 6.45
CA GLU A 85 2.77 -4.18 7.60
C GLU A 85 3.36 -4.74 8.90
N ASN A 86 3.87 -5.98 8.87
CA ASN A 86 4.53 -6.59 10.04
C ASN A 86 5.83 -5.86 10.43
N LYS A 87 6.59 -5.32 9.47
CA LYS A 87 7.77 -4.48 9.78
C LYS A 87 7.36 -3.17 10.43
N GLU A 88 6.29 -2.53 9.96
CA GLU A 88 5.78 -1.29 10.54
C GLU A 88 5.27 -1.49 11.97
N VAL A 89 4.52 -2.56 12.22
CA VAL A 89 4.03 -2.91 13.56
C VAL A 89 5.22 -3.12 14.51
N LYS A 90 6.22 -3.91 14.10
CA LYS A 90 7.42 -4.13 14.91
C LYS A 90 8.20 -2.85 15.18
N PHE A 91 8.30 -1.97 14.20
CA PHE A 91 8.96 -0.67 14.37
C PHE A 91 8.21 0.19 15.40
N LYS A 92 6.89 0.32 15.26
CA LYS A 92 6.05 1.05 16.21
C LYS A 92 6.18 0.50 17.63
N GLU A 93 6.11 -0.82 17.80
CA GLU A 93 6.30 -1.49 19.09
C GLU A 93 7.69 -1.21 19.70
N SER A 94 8.74 -1.18 18.88
CA SER A 94 10.10 -0.84 19.32
C SER A 94 10.19 0.60 19.83
N VAL A 95 9.64 1.56 19.08
CA VAL A 95 9.58 2.98 19.48
C VAL A 95 8.79 3.14 20.76
N GLU A 96 7.59 2.55 20.84
CA GLU A 96 6.72 2.63 22.01
C GLU A 96 7.39 2.03 23.27
N LYS A 97 8.04 0.88 23.13
CA LYS A 97 8.81 0.25 24.23
C LYS A 97 9.96 1.14 24.68
N THR A 98 10.67 1.74 23.73
CA THR A 98 11.79 2.66 24.00
C THR A 98 11.32 3.87 24.80
N VAL A 99 10.28 4.56 24.32
CA VAL A 99 9.73 5.75 24.99
C VAL A 99 9.23 5.41 26.39
N LYS A 100 8.45 4.33 26.54
CA LYS A 100 7.95 3.88 27.85
C LYS A 100 9.05 3.50 28.83
N LYS A 101 10.18 2.97 28.35
CA LYS A 101 11.34 2.65 29.19
C LYS A 101 12.06 3.92 29.65
N THR A 102 12.09 4.95 28.82
CA THR A 102 12.80 6.20 29.10
C THR A 102 12.09 7.07 30.13
N ILE A 103 10.77 7.27 29.98
CA ILE A 103 10.02 8.24 30.82
C ILE A 103 8.98 7.59 31.73
N GLY A 104 8.79 6.28 31.62
CA GLY A 104 7.74 5.57 32.35
C GLY A 104 6.47 5.32 31.52
N LYS A 105 5.75 4.25 31.85
CA LYS A 105 4.59 3.78 31.07
C LYS A 105 3.37 4.69 31.19
N SER A 106 3.17 5.31 32.34
CA SER A 106 2.02 6.20 32.64
C SER A 106 2.03 7.50 31.85
N ASP A 107 3.20 7.86 31.33
CA ASP A 107 3.47 9.18 30.79
C ASP A 107 3.36 9.19 29.26
N VAL A 108 3.05 8.04 28.66
CA VAL A 108 2.84 7.83 27.23
C VAL A 108 1.35 7.62 26.96
N GLU A 109 0.71 8.59 26.32
CA GLU A 109 -0.70 8.51 25.91
C GLU A 109 -0.84 7.76 24.57
N SER A 110 -0.07 8.16 23.56
CA SER A 110 -0.04 7.47 22.27
C SER A 110 1.28 7.64 21.54
N VAL A 111 1.60 6.63 20.71
CA VAL A 111 2.68 6.67 19.73
C VAL A 111 2.07 6.41 18.37
N GLU A 112 2.31 7.33 17.43
CA GLU A 112 1.83 7.26 16.06
C GLU A 112 3.02 7.32 15.10
N ILE A 113 2.99 6.48 14.07
CA ILE A 113 4.03 6.41 13.05
C ILE A 113 3.36 6.69 11.71
N ASN A 114 3.82 7.74 11.05
CA ASN A 114 3.41 8.09 9.69
C ASN A 114 4.61 7.93 8.74
N LYS A 115 4.34 7.78 7.45
CA LYS A 115 5.38 7.81 6.40
C LYS A 115 5.24 9.07 5.56
N ASN A 116 6.37 9.72 5.30
CA ASN A 116 6.46 10.74 4.28
C ASN A 116 6.86 10.08 2.95
N PHE A 117 5.87 9.82 2.09
CA PHE A 117 6.09 9.14 0.80
C PHE A 117 6.92 9.95 -0.20
N ASP A 118 7.13 11.25 0.05
CA ASP A 118 7.98 12.10 -0.79
C ASP A 118 9.48 11.88 -0.51
N LEU A 119 9.83 11.13 0.55
CA LEU A 119 11.21 10.87 0.95
C LEU A 119 11.60 9.40 0.79
N PRO A 120 12.85 9.12 0.37
CA PRO A 120 13.32 7.76 0.19
C PRO A 120 13.50 7.05 1.54
N GLU A 121 13.30 5.73 1.54
CA GLU A 121 13.72 4.87 2.65
C GLU A 121 15.25 4.87 2.83
N PRO A 122 15.76 4.64 4.06
CA PRO A 122 15.00 4.38 5.29
C PRO A 122 14.42 5.64 5.96
N ASN A 123 14.96 6.83 5.65
CA ASN A 123 14.72 8.07 6.40
C ASN A 123 13.42 8.80 5.99
N ASN A 124 12.28 8.12 6.14
CA ASN A 124 10.97 8.66 5.75
C ASN A 124 9.88 8.55 6.82
N LYS A 125 10.18 8.02 8.02
CA LYS A 125 9.17 7.87 9.08
C LYS A 125 9.03 9.12 9.94
N VAL A 126 7.81 9.52 10.23
CA VAL A 126 7.48 10.59 11.17
C VAL A 126 6.88 9.97 12.43
N VAL A 127 7.53 10.19 13.56
CA VAL A 127 7.09 9.69 14.87
C VAL A 127 6.35 10.81 15.60
N LEU A 128 5.08 10.61 15.95
CA LEU A 128 4.31 11.51 16.79
C LEU A 128 4.12 10.88 18.18
N LEU A 129 4.55 11.60 19.21
CA LEU A 129 4.49 11.19 20.60
C LEU A 129 3.54 12.11 21.36
N ASN A 130 2.40 11.57 21.80
CA ASN A 130 1.52 12.24 22.75
C ASN A 130 1.90 11.77 24.16
N LEU A 131 2.38 12.68 24.97
CA LEU A 131 2.94 12.43 26.29
C LEU A 131 2.21 13.26 27.35
N THR A 132 2.17 12.79 28.59
CA THR A 132 1.47 13.44 29.70
C THR A 132 2.44 13.86 30.80
N ASN A 133 1.94 14.32 31.95
CA ASN A 133 2.73 14.69 33.12
C ASN A 133 3.76 15.82 32.89
N ALA A 134 3.46 16.71 31.94
CA ALA A 134 4.28 17.88 31.62
C ALA A 134 4.12 19.03 32.62
N THR A 135 4.27 18.75 33.92
CA THR A 135 4.07 19.71 35.01
C THR A 135 5.29 20.60 35.27
N ASP A 136 6.47 20.19 34.82
CA ASP A 136 7.73 20.94 34.94
C ASP A 136 8.45 21.00 33.58
N LYS A 137 8.81 22.22 33.14
CA LYS A 137 9.52 22.45 31.87
C LYS A 137 10.91 21.80 31.82
N ILE A 138 11.62 21.74 32.94
CA ILE A 138 12.95 21.10 33.03
C ILE A 138 12.81 19.59 32.81
N LEU A 139 11.81 18.96 33.42
CA LEU A 139 11.53 17.54 33.21
C LEU A 139 11.16 17.28 31.74
N VAL A 140 10.25 18.07 31.17
CA VAL A 140 9.86 17.95 29.75
C VAL A 140 11.07 18.01 28.82
N TRP A 141 11.97 18.98 29.01
CA TRP A 141 13.16 19.10 28.16
C TRP A 141 14.16 17.95 28.37
N ASN A 142 14.38 17.54 29.61
CA ASN A 142 15.26 16.42 29.93
C ASN A 142 14.73 15.10 29.33
N ASP A 143 13.45 14.82 29.52
CA ASP A 143 12.79 13.61 29.03
C ASP A 143 12.74 13.56 27.52
N THR A 144 12.43 14.70 26.88
CA THR A 144 12.50 14.83 25.42
C THR A 144 13.91 14.55 24.91
N THR A 145 14.93 15.09 25.58
CA THR A 145 16.35 14.85 25.22
C THR A 145 16.71 13.37 25.36
N ASN A 146 16.28 12.71 26.44
CA ASN A 146 16.54 11.29 26.67
C ASN A 146 15.83 10.39 25.66
N ILE A 147 14.58 10.71 25.29
CA ILE A 147 13.86 10.00 24.24
C ILE A 147 14.58 10.18 22.90
N LEU A 148 14.95 11.42 22.55
CA LEU A 148 15.67 11.70 21.31
C LEU A 148 17.01 10.96 21.24
N LYS A 149 17.76 10.85 22.35
CA LYS A 149 19.01 10.09 22.42
C LYS A 149 18.82 8.63 22.02
N GLU A 150 17.74 8.01 22.48
CA GLU A 150 17.44 6.62 22.14
C GLU A 150 16.92 6.48 20.70
N LEU A 151 16.01 7.37 20.27
CA LEU A 151 15.45 7.36 18.91
C LEU A 151 16.46 7.77 17.83
N ALA A 152 17.53 8.49 18.17
CA ALA A 152 18.59 8.85 17.23
C ALA A 152 19.26 7.63 16.57
N LYS A 153 19.24 6.49 17.27
CA LYS A 153 19.76 5.19 16.81
C LYS A 153 18.94 4.60 15.65
N GLU A 154 17.65 4.95 15.57
CA GLU A 154 16.71 4.43 14.58
C GLU A 154 16.76 5.24 13.29
N LYS A 155 17.60 4.85 12.33
CA LYS A 155 17.84 5.61 11.08
C LYS A 155 16.62 5.78 10.16
N GLU A 156 15.53 5.07 10.45
CA GLU A 156 14.29 5.19 9.68
C GLU A 156 13.51 6.48 10.01
N ILE A 157 13.79 7.11 11.14
CA ILE A 157 13.06 8.29 11.61
C ILE A 157 13.52 9.56 10.89
N GLN A 158 12.65 10.19 10.11
CA GLN A 158 12.88 11.48 9.51
C GLN A 158 12.60 12.64 10.47
N LYS A 159 11.60 12.50 11.33
CA LYS A 159 11.13 13.57 12.23
C LYS A 159 10.49 12.97 13.46
N VAL A 160 10.68 13.63 14.59
CA VAL A 160 9.94 13.36 15.82
C VAL A 160 9.15 14.60 16.20
N ILE A 161 7.86 14.40 16.47
CA ILE A 161 6.92 15.41 16.94
C ILE A 161 6.53 15.04 18.37
N PHE A 162 6.84 15.92 19.32
CA PHE A 162 6.44 15.77 20.70
C PHE A 162 5.23 16.66 20.98
N VAL A 163 4.21 16.08 21.62
CA VAL A 163 3.06 16.79 22.16
C VAL A 163 2.94 16.41 23.63
N TRP A 164 3.48 17.27 24.48
CA TRP A 164 3.41 17.13 25.93
C TRP A 164 2.15 17.79 26.46
N LYS A 165 1.39 17.07 27.27
CA LYS A 165 0.15 17.50 27.90
C LYS A 165 0.27 17.55 29.41
N ALA A 166 -0.46 18.47 30.03
CA ALA A 166 -0.59 18.56 31.48
C ALA A 166 -2.04 18.90 31.85
N GLU A 167 -2.44 18.54 33.07
CA GLU A 167 -3.68 19.03 33.65
C GLU A 167 -3.51 20.52 33.97
N LEU A 168 -4.34 21.35 33.34
CA LEU A 168 -4.46 22.78 33.58
C LEU A 168 -5.70 23.04 34.42
N THR A 169 -5.60 24.00 35.34
CA THR A 169 -6.73 24.47 36.15
C THR A 169 -7.01 25.92 35.80
N ASP A 170 -8.25 26.24 35.45
CA ASP A 170 -8.65 27.62 35.16
C ASP A 170 -8.85 28.46 36.44
N THR A 171 -9.15 29.75 36.29
CA THR A 171 -9.37 30.68 37.41
C THR A 171 -10.59 30.32 38.28
N TYR A 172 -11.46 29.44 37.79
CA TYR A 172 -12.65 28.96 38.48
C TYR A 172 -12.45 27.56 39.10
N GLY A 173 -11.28 26.95 38.93
CA GLY A 173 -10.97 25.63 39.47
C GLY A 173 -11.32 24.45 38.54
N ASN A 174 -11.75 24.70 37.30
CA ASN A 174 -12.03 23.62 36.34
C ASN A 174 -10.74 23.03 35.79
N LYS A 175 -10.66 21.70 35.78
CA LYS A 175 -9.49 20.95 35.32
C LYS A 175 -9.68 20.44 33.89
N LYS A 176 -8.64 20.58 33.07
CA LYS A 176 -8.58 20.02 31.72
C LYS A 176 -7.16 19.63 31.34
N THR A 177 -6.99 18.46 30.73
CA THR A 177 -5.70 18.05 30.18
C THR A 177 -5.55 18.59 28.77
N ASP A 178 -4.58 19.48 28.55
CA ASP A 178 -4.33 20.11 27.25
C ASP A 178 -2.83 20.09 26.90
N PRO A 179 -2.47 20.19 25.61
CA PRO A 179 -1.08 20.35 25.19
C PRO A 179 -0.45 21.62 25.78
N VAL A 180 0.71 21.45 26.40
CA VAL A 180 1.47 22.53 27.03
C VAL A 180 2.84 22.76 26.39
N VAL A 181 3.40 21.76 25.71
CA VAL A 181 4.61 21.91 24.88
C VAL A 181 4.44 21.12 23.59
N LYS A 182 4.81 21.72 22.46
CA LYS A 182 4.89 21.06 21.15
C LYS A 182 6.27 21.31 20.56
N MET A 183 6.89 20.25 20.04
CA MET A 183 8.23 20.34 19.47
C MET A 183 8.33 19.47 18.22
N ASN A 184 8.88 20.04 17.14
CA ASN A 184 9.22 19.28 15.93
C ASN A 184 10.74 19.24 15.79
N ILE A 185 11.30 18.04 15.68
CA ILE A 185 12.73 17.82 15.53
C ILE A 185 12.98 16.95 14.30
N ASP A 186 13.58 17.53 13.28
CA ASP A 186 13.97 16.82 12.06
C ASP A 186 15.26 16.03 12.26
N ARG A 187 15.46 15.00 11.41
CA ARG A 187 16.65 14.15 11.38
C ARG A 187 17.95 14.94 11.39
N GLU A 188 18.03 16.02 10.62
CA GLU A 188 19.22 16.86 10.56
C GLU A 188 19.59 17.44 11.95
N THR A 189 18.60 17.89 12.71
CA THR A 189 18.80 18.39 14.06
C THR A 189 19.18 17.26 15.02
N ILE A 190 18.49 16.11 14.93
CA ILE A 190 18.79 14.93 15.76
C ILE A 190 20.25 14.49 15.58
N ASP A 191 20.71 14.40 14.34
CA ASP A 191 22.07 13.94 14.01
C ASP A 191 23.16 14.96 14.36
N LYS A 192 22.82 16.26 14.49
CA LYS A 192 23.75 17.32 14.94
C LYS A 192 23.95 17.36 16.46
N ILE A 193 23.02 16.80 17.24
CA ILE A 193 23.08 16.86 18.70
C ILE A 193 24.13 15.88 19.25
N ASN A 194 25.10 16.39 19.99
CA ASN A 194 26.00 15.58 20.81
C ASN A 194 25.32 15.20 22.14
N PHE A 195 24.53 14.12 22.14
CA PHE A 195 23.73 13.70 23.30
C PHE A 195 24.51 13.34 24.57
N ASP A 196 25.83 13.20 24.51
CA ASP A 196 26.65 12.97 25.70
C ASP A 196 26.98 14.27 26.44
N ASN A 197 26.93 15.41 25.74
CA ASN A 197 27.27 16.73 26.28
C ASN A 197 26.15 17.76 26.11
N PHE A 198 25.03 17.37 25.51
CA PHE A 198 23.93 18.27 25.21
C PHE A 198 23.22 18.70 26.50
N LEU A 199 23.12 20.01 26.71
CA LEU A 199 22.33 20.58 27.79
C LEU A 199 20.87 20.65 27.35
N TYR A 200 19.99 19.88 27.99
CA TYR A 200 18.56 19.83 27.67
C TYR A 200 17.88 21.22 27.65
N LYS A 201 18.42 22.20 28.39
CA LYS A 201 17.92 23.59 28.39
C LYS A 201 18.08 24.30 27.04
N ASN A 202 18.95 23.78 26.17
CA ASN A 202 19.12 24.28 24.81
C ASN A 202 18.09 23.71 23.84
N LEU A 203 17.25 22.75 24.26
CA LEU A 203 16.26 22.14 23.38
C LEU A 203 15.36 23.19 22.70
N PRO A 204 14.78 24.20 23.39
CA PRO A 204 13.94 25.21 22.73
C PRO A 204 14.64 26.06 21.66
N THR A 205 15.98 26.11 21.66
CA THR A 205 16.76 26.93 20.72
C THR A 205 17.30 26.14 19.53
N VAL A 206 17.40 24.82 19.63
CA VAL A 206 17.96 23.97 18.56
C VAL A 206 16.92 23.26 17.70
N VAL A 207 15.69 23.13 18.20
CA VAL A 207 14.62 22.44 17.47
C VAL A 207 14.01 23.32 16.37
N SER A 208 13.50 22.66 15.32
CA SER A 208 12.96 23.34 14.13
C SER A 208 11.71 24.17 14.46
N ASP A 209 10.89 23.68 15.38
CA ASP A 209 9.67 24.35 15.83
C ASP A 209 9.45 24.06 17.32
N TYR A 210 9.20 25.11 18.09
CA TYR A 210 8.96 25.06 19.53
C TYR A 210 7.80 25.96 19.90
N TRP A 211 6.78 25.37 20.50
CA TRP A 211 5.67 26.08 21.11
C TRP A 211 5.48 25.65 22.55
N GLN A 212 5.25 26.62 23.44
CA GLN A 212 4.99 26.39 24.85
C GLN A 212 3.82 27.23 25.32
N HIS A 213 2.92 26.60 26.07
CA HIS A 213 1.77 27.26 26.66
C HIS A 213 2.21 28.24 27.77
N PRO A 214 1.58 29.43 27.89
CA PRO A 214 1.95 30.43 28.88
C PRO A 214 1.95 29.94 30.34
N ALA A 215 1.15 28.93 30.65
CA ALA A 215 1.09 28.31 31.98
C ALA A 215 2.43 27.71 32.43
N LEU A 216 3.31 27.29 31.51
CA LEU A 216 4.64 26.75 31.82
C LEU A 216 5.76 27.80 31.78
N VAL A 217 5.48 29.04 31.38
CA VAL A 217 6.53 30.07 31.20
C VAL A 217 7.03 30.61 32.54
N LYS A 218 6.20 30.53 33.59
CA LYS A 218 6.52 30.98 34.94
C LYS A 218 7.73 30.26 35.56
#